data_AF-A0A9D6GES5-F1
#
_entry.id   AF-A0A9D6GES5-F1
#
_cell.length_a   1.000
_cell.length_b   1.000
_cell.length_c   1.000
_cell.angle_alpha   90.00
_cell.angle_beta   90.00
_cell.angle_gamma   90.00
#
_symmetry.space_group_name_H-M   'P 1'
#
loop_
_entity.id
_entity.type
_entity.pdbx_description
1 polymer ?
#
loop_
_entity_poly.entity_id
_entity_poly.type
_entity_poly.pdbx_seq_one_letter_code
_entity_poly.pdbx_strand_id
1 'polypeptide(L)'
;MEVAIIIGVAAFMLFALAYVTKRRFGVLGLALAAGYVLSRLWEQDIPLLVDRIGVEFVAVSSVTVMTLLVILLPSIALLFGGPTYKTKRGRLVGSALYAVLAVVFSLGALEYSLVLMGQGREVFEFLLANQQYILTIALAGAVVDIMHARSSSGGGEKHDKKH
;
A
#
# COMPACT_ATOMS: atom_id res chain seq x y z
N MET A 1 -21.25 5.25 -7.80
CA MET A 1 -20.60 6.41 -7.14
C MET A 1 -19.99 6.07 -5.76
N GLU A 2 -20.13 4.86 -5.22
CA GLU A 2 -19.69 4.59 -3.83
C GLU A 2 -18.24 4.09 -3.70
N VAL A 3 -17.81 3.16 -4.57
CA VAL A 3 -16.51 2.49 -4.42
C VAL A 3 -15.33 3.45 -4.60
N ALA A 4 -15.41 4.39 -5.55
CA ALA A 4 -14.36 5.40 -5.75
C ALA A 4 -14.16 6.31 -4.53
N ILE A 5 -15.25 6.67 -3.84
CA ILE A 5 -15.18 7.46 -2.60
C ILE A 5 -14.55 6.62 -1.49
N ILE A 6 -14.96 5.36 -1.32
CA ILE A 6 -14.38 4.45 -0.32
C ILE A 6 -12.86 4.30 -0.54
N ILE A 7 -12.42 4.09 -1.78
CA ILE A 7 -11.00 4.01 -2.12
C ILE A 7 -10.30 5.33 -1.82
N GLY A 8 -10.88 6.46 -2.23
CA GLY A 8 -10.31 7.78 -1.97
C GLY A 8 -10.13 8.05 -0.47
N VAL A 9 -11.14 7.68 0.33
CA VAL A 9 -11.12 7.78 1.80
C VAL A 9 -10.09 6.82 2.39
N ALA A 10 -10.03 5.56 1.94
CA ALA A 10 -9.05 4.58 2.40
C ALA A 10 -7.61 5.03 2.06
N ALA A 11 -7.38 5.50 0.85
CA ALA A 11 -6.10 6.04 0.41
C ALA A 11 -5.69 7.26 1.25
N PHE A 12 -6.63 8.16 1.52
CA PHE A 12 -6.41 9.30 2.41
C PHE A 12 -6.09 8.87 3.85
N MET A 13 -6.79 7.86 4.37
CA MET A 13 -6.49 7.31 5.70
C MET A 13 -5.09 6.68 5.73
N LEU A 14 -4.72 5.87 4.74
CA LEU A 14 -3.39 5.27 4.64
C LEU A 14 -2.30 6.33 4.49
N PHE A 15 -2.53 7.38 3.70
CA PHE A 15 -1.68 8.55 3.62
C PHE A 15 -1.51 9.20 4.99
N ALA A 16 -2.62 9.51 5.68
CA ALA A 16 -2.60 10.17 6.98
C ALA A 16 -1.86 9.32 8.02
N LEU A 17 -2.09 8.01 8.04
CA LEU A 17 -1.42 7.08 8.94
C LEU A 17 0.09 7.02 8.64
N ALA A 18 0.49 6.82 7.39
CA ALA A 18 1.91 6.80 6.99
C ALA A 18 2.60 8.14 7.28
N TYR A 19 1.88 9.25 7.07
CA TYR A 19 2.34 10.56 7.45
C TYR A 19 2.51 10.61 8.97
N VAL A 20 1.48 10.42 9.79
CA VAL A 20 1.53 10.48 11.27
C VAL A 20 2.65 9.62 11.86
N THR A 21 2.77 8.39 11.40
CA THR A 21 3.78 7.42 11.87
C THR A 21 5.21 7.71 11.38
N LYS A 22 5.36 8.63 10.42
CA LYS A 22 6.63 9.04 9.81
C LYS A 22 7.40 7.89 9.17
N ARG A 23 6.75 6.77 8.85
CA ARG A 23 7.43 5.56 8.35
C ARG A 23 7.91 5.74 6.93
N ARG A 24 9.02 5.08 6.62
CA ARG A 24 9.62 5.12 5.28
C ARG A 24 8.78 4.38 4.25
N PHE A 25 8.58 5.03 3.10
CA PHE A 25 7.85 4.48 1.96
C PHE A 25 8.41 3.12 1.55
N GLY A 26 9.74 2.95 1.53
CA GLY A 26 10.35 1.72 1.04
C GLY A 26 9.90 0.48 1.81
N VAL A 27 9.87 0.57 3.14
CA VAL A 27 9.44 -0.55 3.99
C VAL A 27 7.96 -0.83 3.82
N LEU A 28 7.13 0.21 3.83
CA LEU A 28 5.68 0.05 3.68
C LEU A 28 5.28 -0.45 2.27
N GLY A 29 5.95 0.05 1.24
CA GLY A 29 5.70 -0.31 -0.15
C GLY A 29 6.10 -1.75 -0.47
N LEU A 30 7.23 -2.23 0.06
CA LEU A 30 7.59 -3.65 -0.08
C LEU A 30 6.65 -4.56 0.72
N ALA A 31 6.14 -4.11 1.86
CA ALA A 31 5.13 -4.88 2.60
C ALA A 31 3.79 -4.96 1.87
N LEU A 32 3.37 -3.89 1.20
CA LEU A 32 2.23 -3.95 0.27
C LEU A 32 2.47 -4.97 -0.84
N ALA A 33 3.68 -5.01 -1.40
CA ALA A 33 4.04 -6.01 -2.42
C ALA A 33 3.94 -7.43 -1.87
N ALA A 34 4.41 -7.67 -0.65
CA ALA A 34 4.27 -8.96 0.02
C ALA A 34 2.80 -9.33 0.22
N GLY A 35 1.96 -8.41 0.69
CA GLY A 35 0.51 -8.63 0.82
C GLY A 35 -0.17 -8.91 -0.52
N TYR A 36 0.22 -8.21 -1.58
CA TYR A 36 -0.27 -8.47 -2.93
C TYR A 36 0.15 -9.84 -3.47
N VAL A 37 1.39 -10.26 -3.24
CA VAL A 37 1.83 -11.62 -3.61
C VAL A 37 1.01 -12.65 -2.84
N LEU A 38 0.79 -12.45 -1.53
CA LEU A 38 -0.06 -13.34 -0.72
C LEU A 38 -1.48 -13.41 -1.26
N SER A 39 -2.09 -12.28 -1.64
CA SER A 39 -3.45 -12.30 -2.18
C SER A 39 -3.54 -13.05 -3.51
N ARG A 40 -2.48 -13.00 -4.34
CA ARG A 40 -2.41 -13.79 -5.59
C ARG A 40 -2.20 -15.27 -5.34
N LEU A 41 -1.41 -15.63 -4.32
CA LEU A 41 -1.23 -17.04 -3.92
C LEU A 41 -2.53 -17.65 -3.40
N TRP A 42 -3.40 -16.86 -2.77
CA TRP A 42 -4.65 -17.31 -2.16
C TRP A 42 -5.90 -16.97 -3.01
N GLU A 43 -5.72 -16.61 -4.28
CA GLU A 43 -6.81 -16.11 -5.15
C GLU A 43 -7.96 -17.11 -5.27
N GLN A 44 -7.66 -18.41 -5.27
CA GLN A 44 -8.67 -19.49 -5.33
C GLN A 44 -9.29 -19.81 -3.96
N ASP A 45 -8.56 -19.55 -2.87
CA ASP A 45 -8.98 -19.91 -1.51
C ASP A 45 -9.79 -18.80 -0.82
N ILE A 46 -9.56 -17.53 -1.17
CA ILE A 46 -10.24 -16.38 -0.57
C ILE A 46 -11.77 -16.48 -0.71
N PRO A 47 -12.35 -16.76 -1.91
CA PRO A 47 -13.81 -16.91 -2.03
C PRO A 47 -14.35 -18.04 -1.16
N LEU A 48 -13.66 -19.18 -1.13
CA LEU A 48 -14.05 -20.35 -0.32
C LEU A 48 -14.04 -20.02 1.18
N LEU A 49 -13.07 -19.21 1.62
CA LEU A 49 -12.98 -18.77 3.01
C LEU A 49 -14.10 -17.80 3.37
N VAL A 50 -14.41 -16.86 2.47
CA VAL A 50 -15.51 -15.91 2.64
C VAL A 50 -16.85 -16.62 2.77
N ASP A 51 -17.12 -17.61 1.91
CA ASP A 51 -18.35 -18.41 1.95
C ASP A 51 -18.48 -19.18 3.28
N ARG A 52 -17.36 -19.67 3.83
CA ARG A 52 -17.36 -20.35 5.14
C ARG A 52 -17.61 -19.42 6.32
N ILE A 53 -17.13 -18.17 6.24
CA ILE A 53 -17.29 -17.17 7.29
C ILE A 53 -18.72 -16.61 7.29
N GLY A 54 -19.38 -16.54 6.13
CA GLY A 54 -20.77 -16.12 6.01
C GLY A 54 -21.01 -14.64 6.33
N VAL A 55 -19.97 -13.80 6.27
CA VAL A 55 -20.08 -12.35 6.49
C VAL A 55 -20.34 -11.67 5.16
N GLU A 56 -21.47 -10.99 5.04
CA GLU A 56 -21.86 -10.21 3.87
C GLU A 56 -21.74 -8.71 4.15
N PHE A 57 -21.12 -7.97 3.24
CA PHE A 57 -21.06 -6.51 3.30
C PHE A 57 -22.03 -5.91 2.29
N VAL A 58 -22.83 -4.95 2.73
CA VAL A 58 -23.89 -4.33 1.91
C VAL A 58 -23.33 -3.46 0.78
N ALA A 59 -22.17 -2.83 1.00
CA ALA A 59 -21.61 -1.82 0.09
C ALA A 59 -20.54 -2.36 -0.89
N VAL A 60 -19.89 -3.48 -0.57
CA VAL A 60 -18.72 -4.02 -1.31
C VAL A 60 -18.73 -5.55 -1.20
N SER A 61 -18.26 -6.28 -2.21
CA SER A 61 -18.14 -7.75 -2.12
C SER A 61 -17.25 -8.17 -0.94
N SER A 62 -17.68 -9.17 -0.17
CA SER A 62 -16.89 -9.76 0.91
C SER A 62 -15.55 -10.31 0.44
N VAL A 63 -15.48 -10.81 -0.81
CA VAL A 63 -14.23 -11.21 -1.46
C VAL A 63 -13.30 -10.01 -1.62
N THR A 64 -13.79 -8.87 -2.12
CA THR A 64 -13.00 -7.65 -2.22
C THR A 64 -12.48 -7.20 -0.86
N VAL A 65 -13.32 -7.20 0.18
CA VAL A 65 -12.90 -6.82 1.53
C VAL A 65 -11.79 -7.73 2.04
N MET A 66 -11.95 -9.05 1.91
CA MET A 66 -10.96 -10.02 2.34
C MET A 66 -9.62 -9.86 1.57
N THR A 67 -9.69 -9.72 0.25
CA THR A 67 -8.50 -9.50 -0.58
C THR A 67 -7.78 -8.21 -0.19
N LEU A 68 -8.51 -7.10 0.04
CA LEU A 68 -7.92 -5.85 0.53
C LEU A 68 -7.26 -6.00 1.90
N LEU A 69 -7.88 -6.76 2.81
CA LEU A 69 -7.27 -7.05 4.11
C LEU A 69 -5.94 -7.78 3.95
N VAL A 70 -5.88 -8.82 3.12
CA VAL A 70 -4.64 -9.57 2.86
C VAL A 70 -3.55 -8.66 2.25
N ILE A 71 -3.92 -7.79 1.32
CA ILE A 71 -2.98 -6.85 0.67
C ILE A 71 -2.43 -5.83 1.67
N LEU A 72 -3.31 -5.20 2.45
CA LEU A 72 -2.95 -4.03 3.26
C LEU A 72 -2.34 -4.41 4.61
N LEU A 73 -2.73 -5.55 5.18
CA LEU A 73 -2.38 -5.96 6.55
C LEU A 73 -0.86 -6.00 6.83
N PRO A 74 0.01 -6.55 5.95
CA PRO A 74 1.45 -6.51 6.19
C PRO A 74 1.99 -5.07 6.29
N SER A 75 1.50 -4.17 5.44
CA SER A 75 1.93 -2.77 5.46
C SER A 75 1.41 -2.03 6.69
N ILE A 76 0.16 -2.31 7.10
CA ILE A 76 -0.45 -1.72 8.30
C ILE A 76 0.29 -2.16 9.55
N ALA A 77 0.67 -3.44 9.64
CA ALA A 77 1.49 -3.93 10.75
C ALA A 77 2.83 -3.18 10.85
N LEU A 78 3.48 -2.89 9.71
CA LEU A 78 4.73 -2.14 9.68
C LEU A 78 4.58 -0.64 9.92
N LEU A 79 3.37 -0.07 9.92
CA LEU A 79 3.18 1.31 10.36
C LEU A 79 3.64 1.53 11.82
N PHE A 80 3.60 0.47 12.62
CA PHE A 80 4.02 0.50 14.03
C PHE A 80 5.51 0.21 14.25
N GLY A 81 6.27 -0.16 13.21
CA GLY A 81 7.68 -0.55 13.32
C GLY A 81 8.60 0.04 12.24
N GLY A 82 9.92 -0.08 12.43
CA GLY A 82 10.90 0.21 11.39
C GLY A 82 11.37 1.68 11.25
N PRO A 83 12.16 1.99 10.21
CA PRO A 83 12.82 3.28 10.04
C PRO A 83 11.84 4.44 9.78
N THR A 84 12.14 5.60 10.35
CA THR A 84 11.34 6.83 10.18
C THR A 84 12.05 7.88 9.33
N TYR A 85 11.28 8.72 8.64
CA TYR A 85 11.78 9.92 7.99
C TYR A 85 12.20 10.99 9.02
N LYS A 86 13.34 11.64 8.76
CA LYS A 86 13.83 12.76 9.57
C LYS A 86 13.31 14.12 9.07
N THR A 87 13.03 14.24 7.77
CA THR A 87 12.63 15.51 7.14
C THR A 87 11.13 15.55 6.84
N LYS A 88 10.50 16.73 6.99
CA LYS A 88 9.08 16.93 6.68
C LYS A 88 8.75 16.69 5.21
N ARG A 89 9.65 17.07 4.29
CA ARG A 89 9.50 16.85 2.85
C ARG A 89 9.52 15.36 2.50
N GLY A 90 10.49 14.61 3.02
CA GLY A 90 10.58 13.16 2.79
C GLY A 90 9.36 12.41 3.34
N ARG A 91 8.88 12.83 4.51
CA ARG A 91 7.64 12.31 5.11
C ARG A 91 6.42 12.52 4.21
N LEU A 92 6.23 13.72 3.66
CA LEU A 92 5.10 14.05 2.80
C LEU A 92 5.13 13.26 1.48
N VAL A 93 6.28 13.25 0.82
CA VAL A 93 6.45 12.53 -0.45
C VAL A 93 6.32 11.02 -0.24
N GLY A 94 6.96 10.48 0.80
CA GLY A 94 6.89 9.06 1.11
C GLY A 94 5.49 8.58 1.46
N SER A 95 4.72 9.34 2.25
CA SER A 95 3.32 8.99 2.55
C SER A 95 2.42 9.08 1.31
N ALA A 96 2.66 10.06 0.43
CA ALA A 96 1.93 10.17 -0.84
C ALA A 96 2.20 8.97 -1.76
N LEU A 97 3.47 8.61 -1.94
CA LEU A 97 3.86 7.45 -2.73
C LEU A 97 3.29 6.15 -2.16
N TYR A 98 3.31 5.99 -0.83
CA TYR A 98 2.70 4.83 -0.18
C TYR A 98 1.20 4.72 -0.45
N ALA A 99 0.46 5.82 -0.29
CA ALA A 99 -0.97 5.81 -0.51
C ALA A 99 -1.34 5.51 -1.96
N VAL A 100 -0.63 6.12 -2.93
CA VAL A 100 -0.81 5.81 -4.35
C VAL A 100 -0.52 4.34 -4.62
N LEU A 101 0.60 3.82 -4.10
CA LEU A 101 0.98 2.44 -4.29
C LEU A 101 -0.05 1.46 -3.69
N ALA A 102 -0.59 1.76 -2.51
CA ALA A 102 -1.65 0.96 -1.88
C ALA A 102 -2.91 0.89 -2.76
N VAL A 103 -3.31 2.01 -3.36
CA VAL A 103 -4.43 2.05 -4.32
C VAL A 103 -4.12 1.18 -5.53
N VAL A 104 -2.94 1.32 -6.12
CA VAL A 104 -2.55 0.57 -7.33
C VAL A 104 -2.52 -0.94 -7.07
N PHE A 105 -2.01 -1.39 -5.93
CA PHE A 105 -2.07 -2.81 -5.54
C PHE A 105 -3.50 -3.31 -5.31
N SER A 106 -4.39 -2.44 -4.85
CA SER A 106 -5.77 -2.77 -4.54
C SER A 106 -6.69 -2.85 -5.76
N LEU A 107 -6.26 -2.37 -6.94
CA LEU A 107 -7.11 -2.30 -8.14
C LEU A 107 -7.69 -3.67 -8.54
N GLY A 108 -6.89 -4.72 -8.51
CA GLY A 108 -7.34 -6.08 -8.86
C GLY A 108 -8.40 -6.62 -7.89
N ALA A 109 -8.33 -6.26 -6.60
CA ALA A 109 -9.34 -6.66 -5.62
C ALA A 109 -10.70 -6.01 -5.89
N LEU A 110 -10.70 -4.83 -6.52
CA LEU A 110 -11.88 -4.01 -6.75
C LEU A 110 -12.64 -4.43 -8.02
N GLU A 111 -12.03 -5.19 -8.93
CA GLU A 111 -12.70 -5.70 -10.14
C GLU A 111 -14.00 -6.44 -9.81
N TYR A 112 -14.03 -7.16 -8.69
CA TYR A 112 -15.22 -7.88 -8.20
C TYR A 112 -16.34 -6.99 -7.64
N SER A 113 -16.08 -5.70 -7.42
CA SER A 113 -17.02 -4.77 -6.78
C SER A 113 -17.32 -3.52 -7.62
N LEU A 114 -16.68 -3.34 -8.77
CA LEU A 114 -16.75 -2.08 -9.51
C LEU A 114 -17.84 -2.09 -10.61
N VAL A 115 -18.92 -1.35 -10.35
CA VAL A 115 -19.73 -0.72 -11.40
C VAL A 115 -19.25 0.72 -11.58
N LEU A 116 -18.27 0.93 -12.47
CA LEU A 116 -17.73 2.26 -12.79
C LEU A 116 -18.55 2.93 -13.89
N MET A 117 -19.00 4.17 -13.65
CA MET A 117 -19.65 5.05 -14.64
C MET A 117 -18.86 6.37 -14.78
N GLY A 118 -18.73 6.89 -16.00
CA GLY A 118 -18.17 8.23 -16.28
C GLY A 118 -16.63 8.34 -16.23
N GLN A 119 -16.12 9.56 -15.96
CA GLN A 119 -14.70 9.94 -16.05
C GLN A 119 -13.76 9.13 -15.13
N GLY A 120 -14.25 8.61 -13.99
CA GLY A 120 -13.47 7.75 -13.11
C GLY A 120 -13.12 6.39 -13.72
N ARG A 121 -13.89 5.95 -14.73
CA ARG A 121 -13.62 4.71 -15.47
C ARG A 121 -12.37 4.83 -16.33
N GLU A 122 -12.19 5.94 -17.03
CA GLU A 122 -11.02 6.16 -17.91
C GLU A 122 -9.71 6.17 -17.11
N VAL A 123 -9.70 6.87 -15.97
CA VAL A 123 -8.55 6.87 -15.06
C VAL A 123 -8.28 5.48 -14.49
N PHE A 124 -9.33 4.75 -14.11
CA PHE A 124 -9.21 3.39 -13.59
C PHE A 124 -8.69 2.40 -14.64
N GLU A 125 -9.23 2.43 -15.86
CA GLU A 125 -8.78 1.60 -16.98
C GLU A 125 -7.34 1.94 -17.37
N PHE A 126 -6.96 3.21 -17.38
CA PHE A 126 -5.56 3.62 -17.58
C PHE A 126 -4.64 3.05 -16.48
N LEU A 127 -5.04 3.14 -15.22
CA LEU A 127 -4.26 2.62 -14.09
C LEU A 127 -4.14 1.09 -14.15
N LEU A 128 -5.21 0.38 -14.51
CA LEU A 128 -5.18 -1.07 -14.72
C LEU A 128 -4.26 -1.45 -15.88
N ALA A 129 -4.42 -0.80 -17.04
CA ALA A 129 -3.60 -1.06 -18.23
C ALA A 129 -2.11 -0.83 -17.98
N ASN A 130 -1.76 0.12 -17.11
CA ASN A 130 -0.38 0.47 -16.77
C ASN A 130 0.08 -0.07 -15.41
N GLN A 131 -0.74 -0.89 -14.73
CA GLN A 131 -0.52 -1.28 -13.33
C GLN A 131 0.86 -1.93 -13.14
N GLN A 132 1.22 -2.85 -14.03
CA GLN A 132 2.52 -3.54 -13.97
C GLN A 132 3.70 -2.57 -14.05
N TYR A 133 3.66 -1.58 -14.93
CA TYR A 133 4.72 -0.59 -15.07
C TYR A 133 4.79 0.31 -13.82
N ILE A 134 3.64 0.78 -13.33
CA ILE A 134 3.56 1.62 -12.14
C ILE A 134 4.13 0.89 -10.93
N LEU A 135 3.70 -0.37 -10.70
CA LEU A 135 4.20 -1.19 -9.61
C LEU A 135 5.70 -1.44 -9.75
N THR A 136 6.20 -1.74 -10.95
CA THR A 136 7.64 -1.99 -11.17
C THR A 136 8.48 -0.78 -10.78
N ILE A 137 8.13 0.42 -11.25
CA ILE A 137 8.86 1.65 -10.95
C ILE A 137 8.77 1.99 -9.46
N ALA A 138 7.57 1.87 -8.87
CA ALA A 138 7.36 2.17 -7.46
C ALA A 138 8.14 1.22 -6.54
N LEU A 139 8.20 -0.08 -6.88
CA LEU A 139 8.95 -1.07 -6.11
C LEU A 139 10.46 -0.89 -6.26
N ALA A 140 10.95 -0.59 -7.45
CA ALA A 140 12.35 -0.19 -7.63
C ALA A 140 12.69 1.03 -6.77
N GLY A 141 11.82 2.05 -6.77
CA GLY A 141 11.95 3.22 -5.88
C GLY A 141 11.92 2.85 -4.40
N ALA A 142 11.08 1.90 -3.99
CA ALA A 142 11.00 1.41 -2.61
C ALA A 142 12.29 0.74 -2.15
N VAL A 143 12.91 -0.09 -3.01
CA VAL A 143 14.23 -0.69 -2.74
C VAL A 143 15.30 0.40 -2.57
N VAL A 144 15.32 1.39 -3.46
CA VAL A 144 16.26 2.52 -3.39
C VAL A 144 16.08 3.33 -2.10
N ASP A 145 14.84 3.58 -1.65
CA ASP A 145 14.56 4.28 -0.39
C ASP A 145 15.11 3.53 0.83
N ILE A 146 15.03 2.20 0.85
CA ILE A 146 15.61 1.36 1.91
C ILE A 146 17.14 1.42 1.88
N MET A 147 17.76 1.33 0.70
CA MET A 147 19.22 1.41 0.57
C MET A 147 19.77 2.73 1.13
N HIS A 148 19.13 3.86 0.78
CA HIS A 148 19.48 5.17 1.31
C HIS A 148 19.22 5.28 2.82
N ALA A 149 18.17 4.62 3.33
CA ALA A 149 17.91 4.56 4.76
C ALA A 149 19.07 3.96 5.54
N ARG A 150 19.62 2.84 5.05
CA ARG A 150 20.71 2.11 5.70
C ARG A 150 22.02 2.89 5.69
N SER A 151 22.36 3.50 4.56
CA SER A 151 23.55 4.35 4.42
C SER A 151 23.56 5.52 5.43
N SER A 152 22.40 6.15 5.65
CA SER A 152 22.27 7.25 6.63
C SER A 152 22.37 6.84 8.10
N SER A 153 22.35 5.54 8.41
CA SER A 153 22.46 5.00 9.77
C SER A 153 23.86 4.46 10.10
N GLY A 154 24.74 4.29 9.11
CA GLY A 154 26.09 3.74 9.28
C GLY A 154 27.22 4.77 9.42
N GLY A 155 26.95 6.06 9.20
CA GLY A 155 27.98 7.13 9.25
C GLY A 155 28.14 7.82 10.61
N GLY A 156 27.73 7.17 11.70
CA GLY A 156 27.59 7.77 13.03
C GLY A 156 28.36 7.07 14.14
N GLU A 157 29.46 6.37 13.86
CA GLU A 157 30.47 6.16 14.89
C GLU A 157 31.13 7.50 15.17
N LYS A 158 30.62 8.17 16.21
CA LYS A 158 31.32 9.27 16.87
C LYS A 158 32.73 8.78 17.19
N HIS A 159 33.72 9.40 16.56
CA HIS A 159 35.10 9.33 16.99
C HIS A 159 35.21 10.09 18.32
N ASP A 160 34.77 9.43 19.40
CA ASP A 160 35.13 9.82 20.75
C ASP A 160 36.59 9.41 20.97
N LYS A 161 37.49 10.38 20.79
CA LYS A 161 38.78 10.35 21.45
C LYS A 161 38.92 11.64 22.23
N LYS A 162 38.51 11.57 23.50
CA LYS A 162 39.23 12.22 24.61
C LYS A 162 40.73 11.93 24.45
N HIS A 163 41.54 12.97 24.44
CA HIS A 163 42.61 13.24 25.42
C HIS A 163 43.32 14.55 25.05
#